data_AF-A0A1I7XIH3-F1
#
_entry.id   AF-A0A1I7XIH3-F1
#
_cell.length_a   1.000
_cell.length_b   1.000
_cell.length_c   1.000
_cell.angle_alpha   90.00
_cell.angle_beta   90.00
_cell.angle_gamma   90.00
#
_symmetry.space_group_name_H-M   'P 1'
#
loop_
_entity.id
_entity.type
_entity.pdbx_description
1 polymer ?
#
loop_
_entity_poly.entity_id
_entity_poly.type
_entity_poly.pdbx_seq_one_letter_code
_entity_poly.pdbx_strand_id
1 'polypeptide(L)'
;MFWNLVTVQYEKYHLHHILLFIVLLLYSIIGALIFCGLESGHEQVMNEGKNRDDVRRSVAAKKIFIDRVQFLYFQIPNASDFYETKLRIALDQYDTLMGIKPVLNQARKWDIWGGLYYAGTIYTTIEYYSLGYGDLSASTVWGRLFTMVYAVIGIPMVITILNDWGTLMFQAIDGFGDVTPSHRVAVANFLLILIGLSVVSMSVNVIQMQLEIIFARIVKTIDNDFKINLSVSADDNKKTATTSEAGEVEKGPSALRPVEDVIKQYGQSMKGTERLLMRFMSKHQ
;
A
#
# COMPACT_ATOMS: atom_id res chain seq x y z
N MET A 1 12.69 38.71 37.23
CA MET A 1 12.78 37.68 38.29
C MET A 1 12.24 36.33 37.81
N PHE A 2 11.07 36.26 37.17
CA PHE A 2 10.52 35.02 36.58
C PHE A 2 11.47 34.37 35.55
N TRP A 3 12.03 35.16 34.63
CA TRP A 3 12.98 34.68 33.62
C TRP A 3 14.26 34.05 34.19
N ASN A 4 14.78 34.59 35.31
CA ASN A 4 15.95 34.01 35.98
C ASN A 4 15.62 32.74 36.76
N LEU A 5 14.38 32.61 37.24
CA LEU A 5 13.94 31.39 37.92
C LEU A 5 13.69 30.28 36.90
N VAL A 6 13.09 30.62 35.75
CA VAL A 6 12.92 29.71 34.62
C VAL A 6 14.27 29.20 34.13
N THR A 7 15.27 30.06 33.91
CA THR A 7 16.62 29.65 33.45
C THR A 7 17.37 28.80 34.48
N VAL A 8 17.24 29.10 35.78
CA VAL A 8 17.88 28.33 36.86
C VAL A 8 17.20 26.96 37.08
N GLN A 9 15.88 26.86 36.91
CA GLN A 9 15.19 25.56 36.85
C GLN A 9 15.46 24.82 35.51
N TYR A 10 15.75 25.55 34.43
CA TYR A 10 16.01 25.03 33.08
C TYR A 10 17.26 24.14 33.00
N GLU A 11 18.37 24.58 33.60
CA GLU A 11 19.62 23.80 33.62
C GLU A 11 19.56 22.61 34.58
N LYS A 12 18.78 22.71 35.65
CA LYS A 12 18.78 21.69 36.73
C LYS A 12 18.05 20.40 36.37
N TYR A 13 17.18 20.41 35.35
CA TYR A 13 16.30 19.28 34.99
C TYR A 13 16.49 18.73 33.58
N HIS A 14 17.50 19.16 32.81
CA HIS A 14 17.64 18.74 31.40
C HIS A 14 16.36 19.00 30.56
N LEU A 15 15.63 20.07 30.90
CA LEU A 15 14.30 20.40 30.36
C LEU A 15 14.30 20.71 28.85
N HIS A 16 15.47 20.96 28.25
CA HIS A 16 15.58 21.17 26.81
C HIS A 16 14.97 20.01 26.01
N HIS A 17 15.21 18.77 26.44
CA HIS A 17 14.76 17.58 25.72
C HIS A 17 13.24 17.36 25.83
N ILE A 18 12.68 17.58 27.01
CA ILE A 18 11.23 17.48 27.24
C ILE A 18 10.50 18.63 26.54
N LEU A 19 11.09 19.82 26.52
CA LEU A 19 10.52 20.98 25.83
C LEU A 19 10.47 20.78 24.31
N LEU A 20 11.52 20.24 23.68
CA LEU A 20 11.50 19.90 22.25
C LEU A 20 10.42 18.86 21.92
N PHE A 21 10.19 17.88 22.81
CA PHE A 21 9.11 16.91 22.65
C PHE A 21 7.71 17.55 22.76
N ILE A 22 7.52 18.48 23.70
CA ILE A 22 6.26 19.23 23.83
C ILE A 22 6.02 20.11 22.61
N VAL A 23 7.08 20.76 22.08
CA VAL A 23 7.00 21.56 20.86
C VAL A 23 6.60 20.68 19.66
N LEU A 24 7.13 19.45 19.56
CA LEU A 24 6.73 18.49 18.51
C LEU A 24 5.26 18.07 18.64
N LEU A 25 4.77 17.81 19.86
CA LEU A 25 3.36 17.48 20.08
C LEU A 25 2.42 18.63 19.70
N LEU A 26 2.79 19.87 20.03
CA LEU A 26 2.02 21.04 19.61
C LEU A 26 2.07 21.20 18.08
N TYR A 27 3.24 21.00 17.48
CA TYR A 27 3.42 21.07 16.03
C TYR A 27 2.60 20.02 15.27
N SER A 28 2.45 18.81 15.82
CA SER A 28 1.64 17.75 15.22
C SER A 28 0.14 18.03 15.36
N ILE A 29 -0.32 18.56 16.50
CA ILE A 29 -1.73 18.96 16.71
C ILE A 29 -2.11 20.11 15.78
N ILE A 30 -1.24 21.13 15.63
CA ILE A 30 -1.46 22.25 14.71
C ILE A 30 -1.53 21.76 13.27
N GLY A 31 -0.58 20.89 12.86
CA GLY A 31 -0.61 20.27 11.55
C GLY A 31 -1.89 19.49 11.30
N ALA A 32 -2.33 18.68 12.27
CA ALA A 32 -3.57 17.91 12.19
C ALA A 32 -4.80 18.80 11.97
N LEU A 33 -4.92 19.90 12.73
CA LEU A 33 -6.03 20.84 12.59
C LEU A 33 -6.06 21.50 11.21
N ILE A 34 -4.89 21.90 10.69
CA ILE A 34 -4.77 22.53 9.36
C ILE A 34 -5.13 21.52 8.27
N PHE A 35 -4.61 20.30 8.31
CA PHE A 35 -4.92 19.28 7.31
C PHE A 35 -6.38 18.83 7.36
N CYS A 36 -6.95 18.66 8.56
CA CYS A 36 -8.38 18.41 8.70
C CYS A 36 -9.20 19.56 8.12
N GLY A 37 -8.84 20.82 8.38
CA GLY A 37 -9.55 21.98 7.84
C GLY A 37 -9.50 22.08 6.31
N LEU A 38 -8.35 21.76 5.71
CA LEU A 38 -8.14 21.88 4.26
C LEU A 38 -8.73 20.70 3.46
N GLU A 39 -8.62 19.47 3.97
CA GLU A 39 -8.99 18.27 3.21
C GLU A 39 -10.39 17.73 3.57
N SER A 40 -10.91 17.97 4.79
CA SER A 40 -12.22 17.42 5.19
C SER A 40 -13.38 17.93 4.33
N GLY A 41 -13.31 19.18 3.86
CA GLY A 41 -14.31 19.76 2.96
C GLY A 41 -14.27 19.13 1.56
N HIS A 42 -13.07 18.85 1.03
CA HIS A 42 -12.92 18.21 -0.27
C HIS A 42 -13.37 16.74 -0.24
N GLU A 43 -13.03 16.02 0.84
CA GLU A 43 -13.46 14.64 1.03
C GLU A 43 -14.99 14.52 1.11
N GLN A 44 -15.66 15.45 1.80
CA GLN A 44 -17.12 15.43 1.90
C GLN A 44 -17.78 15.52 0.52
N VAL A 45 -17.36 16.48 -0.32
CA VAL A 45 -17.91 16.65 -1.67
C VAL A 45 -17.62 15.44 -2.55
N MET A 46 -16.41 14.86 -2.44
CA MET A 46 -16.04 13.67 -3.19
C MET A 46 -16.84 12.43 -2.77
N ASN A 47 -17.04 12.23 -1.46
CA ASN A 47 -17.82 11.11 -0.93
C ASN A 47 -19.31 11.25 -1.29
N GLU A 48 -19.86 12.46 -1.23
CA GLU A 48 -21.23 12.74 -1.70
C GLU A 48 -21.38 12.48 -3.21
N GLY A 49 -20.40 12.85 -4.03
CA GLY A 49 -20.38 12.58 -5.46
C GLY A 49 -20.33 11.08 -5.79
N LYS A 50 -19.38 10.35 -5.19
CA LYS A 50 -19.26 8.89 -5.36
C LYS A 50 -20.52 8.15 -4.94
N ASN A 51 -21.09 8.53 -3.79
CA ASN A 51 -22.31 7.93 -3.28
C ASN A 51 -23.50 8.19 -4.23
N ARG A 52 -23.62 9.40 -4.78
CA ARG A 52 -24.63 9.70 -5.82
C ARG A 52 -24.42 8.85 -7.07
N ASP A 53 -23.18 8.67 -7.51
CA ASP A 53 -22.87 7.86 -8.69
C ASP A 53 -23.16 6.37 -8.47
N ASP A 54 -22.85 5.83 -7.30
CA ASP A 54 -23.14 4.45 -6.92
C ASP A 54 -24.66 4.21 -6.80
N VAL A 55 -25.40 5.17 -6.24
CA VAL A 55 -26.88 5.15 -6.24
C VAL A 55 -27.42 5.21 -7.67
N ARG A 56 -26.88 6.07 -8.55
CA ARG A 56 -27.33 6.16 -9.95
C ARG A 56 -27.06 4.87 -10.71
N ARG A 57 -25.90 4.25 -10.53
CA ARG A 57 -25.53 2.97 -11.15
C ARG A 57 -26.40 1.83 -10.68
N SER A 58 -26.63 1.73 -9.37
CA SER A 58 -27.52 0.69 -8.82
C SER A 58 -28.94 0.85 -9.35
N VAL A 59 -29.51 2.07 -9.34
CA VAL A 59 -30.85 2.33 -9.89
C VAL A 59 -30.93 2.00 -11.39
N ALA A 60 -29.91 2.35 -12.18
CA ALA A 60 -29.88 2.03 -13.60
C ALA A 60 -29.82 0.51 -13.86
N ALA A 61 -29.00 -0.22 -13.11
CA ALA A 61 -28.91 -1.68 -13.21
C ALA A 61 -30.25 -2.35 -12.84
N LYS A 62 -30.91 -1.90 -11.76
CA LYS A 62 -32.25 -2.38 -11.38
C LYS A 62 -33.26 -2.16 -12.50
N LYS A 63 -33.26 -0.98 -13.12
CA LYS A 63 -34.18 -0.64 -14.22
C LYS A 63 -33.98 -1.56 -15.42
N ILE A 64 -32.73 -1.79 -15.82
CA ILE A 64 -32.41 -2.70 -16.95
C ILE A 64 -32.86 -4.13 -16.62
N PHE A 65 -32.61 -4.60 -15.39
CA PHE A 65 -33.02 -5.93 -14.97
C PHE A 65 -34.54 -6.10 -15.02
N ILE A 66 -35.29 -5.15 -14.47
CA ILE A 66 -36.76 -5.16 -14.48
C ILE A 66 -37.30 -5.16 -15.91
N ASP A 67 -36.77 -4.31 -16.78
CA ASP A 67 -37.16 -4.22 -18.19
C ASP A 67 -36.95 -5.55 -18.92
N ARG A 68 -35.80 -6.21 -18.69
CA ARG A 68 -35.50 -7.54 -19.26
C ARG A 68 -36.40 -8.63 -18.72
N VAL A 69 -36.65 -8.66 -17.41
CA VAL A 69 -37.55 -9.64 -16.78
C VAL A 69 -38.97 -9.47 -17.29
N GLN A 70 -39.42 -8.22 -17.42
CA GLN A 70 -40.74 -7.91 -17.96
C GLN A 70 -40.86 -8.33 -19.43
N PHE A 71 -39.84 -8.08 -20.26
CA PHE A 71 -39.80 -8.54 -21.64
C PHE A 71 -39.86 -10.08 -21.76
N LEU A 72 -39.20 -10.81 -20.84
CA LEU A 72 -39.25 -12.28 -20.83
C LEU A 72 -40.60 -12.84 -20.37
N TYR A 73 -41.35 -12.12 -19.52
CA TYR A 73 -42.56 -12.65 -18.87
C TYR A 73 -43.89 -12.09 -19.43
N PHE A 74 -43.88 -10.92 -20.07
CA PHE A 74 -45.10 -10.23 -20.50
C PHE A 74 -45.21 -10.07 -22.02
N GLN A 75 -46.06 -10.89 -22.64
CA GLN A 75 -46.70 -10.67 -23.94
C GLN A 75 -48.10 -10.03 -23.76
N ILE A 76 -48.28 -9.15 -22.77
CA ILE A 76 -49.59 -8.50 -22.48
C ILE A 76 -49.37 -6.99 -22.23
N PRO A 77 -49.98 -6.09 -23.01
CA PRO A 77 -49.62 -4.67 -23.07
C PRO A 77 -50.16 -3.77 -21.94
N ASN A 78 -51.01 -4.26 -21.02
CA ASN A 78 -51.83 -3.40 -20.17
C ASN A 78 -51.59 -3.52 -18.65
N ALA A 79 -50.59 -4.29 -18.20
CA ALA A 79 -50.33 -4.52 -16.78
C ALA A 79 -48.87 -4.25 -16.35
N SER A 80 -48.02 -3.79 -17.28
CA SER A 80 -46.57 -3.58 -17.09
C SER A 80 -46.22 -2.83 -15.81
N ASP A 81 -46.88 -1.70 -15.57
CA ASP A 81 -46.47 -0.72 -14.55
C ASP A 81 -46.72 -1.24 -13.12
N PHE A 82 -47.75 -2.06 -12.94
CA PHE A 82 -48.09 -2.67 -11.65
C PHE A 82 -47.09 -3.76 -11.26
N TYR A 83 -46.65 -4.58 -12.22
CA TYR A 83 -45.65 -5.62 -11.97
C TYR A 83 -44.25 -5.04 -11.78
N GLU A 84 -43.91 -3.96 -12.49
CA GLU A 84 -42.67 -3.22 -12.28
C GLU A 84 -42.55 -2.73 -10.82
N THR A 85 -43.61 -2.14 -10.27
CA THR A 85 -43.59 -1.61 -8.90
C THR A 85 -43.40 -2.74 -7.87
N LYS A 86 -44.11 -3.87 -8.03
CA LYS A 86 -43.93 -5.03 -7.15
C LYS A 86 -42.53 -5.64 -7.26
N LEU A 87 -41.97 -5.72 -8.47
CA LEU A 87 -40.64 -6.26 -8.70
C LEU A 87 -39.56 -5.35 -8.10
N ARG A 88 -39.71 -4.02 -8.21
CA ARG A 88 -38.81 -3.05 -7.55
C ARG A 88 -38.79 -3.23 -6.03
N ILE A 89 -39.95 -3.45 -5.41
CA ILE A 89 -40.06 -3.68 -3.96
C ILE A 89 -39.36 -4.98 -3.56
N ALA A 90 -39.59 -6.08 -4.29
CA ALA A 90 -38.93 -7.36 -4.03
C ALA A 90 -37.40 -7.28 -4.19
N LEU A 91 -36.93 -6.53 -5.18
CA LEU A 91 -35.50 -6.32 -5.42
C LEU A 91 -34.85 -5.45 -4.34
N ASP A 92 -35.54 -4.42 -3.83
CA ASP A 92 -35.03 -3.61 -2.71
C ASP A 92 -34.96 -4.41 -1.40
N GLN A 93 -35.94 -5.30 -1.17
CA GLN A 93 -35.90 -6.23 -0.05
C GLN A 93 -34.73 -7.21 -0.17
N TYR A 94 -34.49 -7.76 -1.37
CA TYR A 94 -33.33 -8.60 -1.64
C TYR A 94 -32.00 -7.88 -1.33
N ASP A 95 -31.81 -6.66 -1.84
CA ASP A 95 -30.58 -5.89 -1.59
C ASP A 95 -30.39 -5.55 -0.11
N THR A 96 -31.49 -5.32 0.61
CA THR A 96 -31.46 -5.06 2.06
C THR A 96 -31.00 -6.31 2.82
N LEU A 97 -31.52 -7.49 2.46
CA LEU A 97 -31.15 -8.76 3.09
C LEU A 97 -29.72 -9.18 2.75
N MET A 98 -29.25 -8.85 1.55
CA MET A 98 -27.89 -9.15 1.09
C MET A 98 -26.85 -8.10 1.51
N GLY A 99 -27.27 -6.97 2.10
CA GLY A 99 -26.37 -5.91 2.53
C GLY A 99 -25.68 -5.16 1.38
N ILE A 100 -26.25 -5.17 0.17
CA ILE A 100 -25.63 -4.60 -1.04
C ILE A 100 -25.96 -3.10 -1.19
N LYS A 101 -26.71 -2.52 -0.26
CA LYS A 101 -27.07 -1.10 -0.33
C LYS A 101 -25.78 -0.25 -0.36
N PRO A 102 -25.69 0.73 -1.30
CA PRO A 102 -24.51 1.58 -1.40
C PRO A 102 -24.29 2.26 -0.05
N VAL A 103 -23.06 2.14 0.47
CA VAL A 103 -22.69 2.67 1.79
C VAL A 103 -22.73 4.19 1.71
N LEU A 104 -23.87 4.78 2.10
CA LEU A 104 -24.07 6.22 2.03
C LEU A 104 -23.15 7.01 2.98
N ASN A 105 -22.63 6.34 4.01
CA ASN A 105 -21.78 6.93 5.04
C ASN A 105 -20.44 6.23 5.04
N GLN A 106 -19.58 6.58 4.10
CA GLN A 106 -18.17 6.20 4.19
C GLN A 106 -17.55 6.95 5.38
N ALA A 107 -16.87 6.23 6.27
CA ALA A 107 -16.18 6.85 7.40
C ALA A 107 -15.19 7.89 6.86
N ARG A 108 -15.25 9.10 7.41
CA ARG A 108 -14.35 10.19 7.02
C ARG A 108 -12.93 9.80 7.35
N LYS A 109 -12.05 9.83 6.36
CA LYS A 109 -10.63 9.54 6.52
C LYS A 109 -9.90 10.70 7.20
N TRP A 110 -10.33 11.93 6.93
CA TRP A 110 -9.81 13.14 7.56
C TRP A 110 -10.53 13.50 8.86
N ASP A 111 -10.32 12.67 9.88
CA ASP A 111 -10.62 13.03 11.29
C ASP A 111 -9.37 13.58 11.99
N ILE A 112 -9.52 14.20 13.16
CA ILE A 112 -8.41 14.79 13.94
C ILE A 112 -7.28 13.77 14.14
N TRP A 113 -7.63 12.52 14.41
CA TRP A 113 -6.67 11.42 14.56
C TRP A 113 -5.99 11.03 13.24
N GLY A 114 -6.73 11.04 12.13
CA GLY A 114 -6.19 10.83 10.79
C GLY A 114 -5.23 11.94 10.38
N GLY A 115 -5.61 13.20 10.65
CA GLY A 115 -4.75 14.36 10.43
C GLY A 115 -3.49 14.36 11.29
N LEU A 116 -3.59 13.89 12.55
CA LEU A 116 -2.45 13.76 13.45
C LEU A 116 -1.48 12.67 12.99
N TYR A 117 -2.03 11.53 12.55
CA TYR A 117 -1.25 10.46 11.95
C TYR A 117 -0.55 10.95 10.66
N TYR A 118 -1.26 11.68 9.80
CA TYR A 118 -0.71 12.27 8.58
C TYR A 118 0.39 13.31 8.85
N ALA A 119 0.21 14.19 9.86
CA ALA A 119 1.26 15.11 10.28
C ALA A 119 2.51 14.36 10.76
N GLY A 120 2.30 13.29 11.53
CA GLY A 120 3.35 12.39 12.01
C GLY A 120 4.21 11.79 10.90
N THR A 121 3.59 11.25 9.86
CA THR A 121 4.30 10.62 8.75
C THR A 121 5.13 11.60 7.94
N ILE A 122 4.71 12.87 7.83
CA ILE A 122 5.46 13.90 7.10
C ILE A 122 6.80 14.20 7.79
N TYR A 123 6.79 14.58 9.07
CA TYR A 123 8.02 15.00 9.75
C TYR A 123 8.92 13.82 10.12
N THR A 124 8.36 12.63 10.33
CA THR A 124 9.16 11.42 10.55
C THR A 124 9.75 10.86 9.27
N THR A 125 9.36 11.39 8.10
CA THR A 125 9.73 10.87 6.77
C THR A 125 9.44 9.38 6.61
N ILE A 126 8.56 8.81 7.44
CA ILE A 126 8.10 7.44 7.31
C ILE A 126 7.18 7.43 6.10
N GLU A 127 7.76 7.11 4.95
CA GLU A 127 7.05 7.06 3.69
C GLU A 127 5.97 5.97 3.77
N TYR A 128 4.72 6.41 3.78
CA TYR A 128 3.51 5.58 3.85
C TYR A 128 3.44 4.54 2.72
N TYR A 129 4.18 4.76 1.61
CA TYR A 129 4.39 3.78 0.54
C TYR A 129 5.22 2.57 0.98
N SER A 130 6.18 2.72 1.91
CA SER A 130 7.03 1.62 2.38
C SER A 130 6.30 0.66 3.33
N LEU A 131 5.20 1.09 3.97
CA LEU A 131 4.41 0.28 4.90
C LEU A 131 3.07 -0.20 4.31
N GLY A 132 2.76 0.16 3.06
CA GLY A 132 1.59 -0.36 2.34
C GLY A 132 0.23 0.18 2.81
N TYR A 133 0.21 1.28 3.56
CA TYR A 133 -1.03 1.86 4.08
C TYR A 133 -1.60 2.99 3.20
N GLY A 134 -0.95 3.39 2.09
CA GLY A 134 -1.27 4.37 1.01
C GLY A 134 -2.58 5.18 0.83
N ASP A 135 -3.64 5.03 1.61
CA ASP A 135 -4.98 5.57 1.34
C ASP A 135 -5.29 6.99 1.89
N LEU A 136 -4.42 7.55 2.74
CA LEU A 136 -4.53 8.89 3.33
C LEU A 136 -3.43 9.80 2.77
N SER A 137 -3.78 10.62 1.78
CA SER A 137 -2.88 11.59 1.14
C SER A 137 -3.60 12.90 0.84
N ALA A 138 -2.90 14.03 1.01
CA ALA A 138 -3.45 15.34 0.68
C ALA A 138 -3.69 15.45 -0.82
N SER A 139 -4.96 15.61 -1.19
CA SER A 139 -5.42 15.66 -2.58
C SER A 139 -5.57 17.10 -3.08
N THR A 140 -5.80 18.05 -2.17
CA THR A 140 -5.98 19.45 -2.52
C THR A 140 -4.64 20.10 -2.90
N VAL A 141 -4.71 21.13 -3.73
CA VAL A 141 -3.53 21.92 -4.12
C VAL A 141 -2.93 22.62 -2.90
N TRP A 142 -3.78 23.18 -2.04
CA TRP A 142 -3.37 23.84 -0.81
C TRP A 142 -2.79 22.85 0.20
N GLY A 143 -3.41 21.68 0.39
CA GLY A 143 -2.89 20.61 1.24
C GLY A 143 -1.48 20.20 0.82
N ARG A 144 -1.24 19.97 -0.48
CA ARG A 144 0.09 19.63 -1.01
C ARG A 144 1.14 20.74 -0.83
N LEU A 145 0.74 22.01 -0.95
CA LEU A 145 1.66 23.12 -0.71
C LEU A 145 2.03 23.21 0.79
N PHE A 146 1.05 23.06 1.66
CA PHE A 146 1.27 23.06 3.11
C PHE A 146 2.13 21.88 3.56
N THR A 147 1.95 20.68 3.00
CA THR A 147 2.79 19.51 3.36
C THR A 147 4.26 19.73 3.01
N MET A 148 4.56 20.37 1.88
CA MET A 148 5.94 20.70 1.50
C MET A 148 6.59 21.65 2.52
N VAL A 149 5.91 22.73 2.89
CA VAL A 149 6.43 23.70 3.88
C VAL A 149 6.55 23.05 5.26
N TYR A 150 5.57 22.25 5.65
CA TYR A 150 5.54 21.51 6.91
C TYR A 150 6.68 20.48 7.01
N ALA A 151 7.05 19.83 5.91
CA ALA A 151 8.18 18.91 5.88
C ALA A 151 9.52 19.62 6.10
N VAL A 152 9.73 20.79 5.47
CA VAL A 152 10.99 21.54 5.58
C VAL A 152 11.31 21.93 7.03
N ILE A 153 10.30 22.23 7.83
CA ILE A 153 10.46 22.59 9.25
C ILE A 153 10.45 21.35 10.16
N GLY A 154 9.59 20.38 9.85
CA GLY A 154 9.39 19.19 10.68
C GLY A 154 10.57 18.23 10.68
N ILE A 155 11.21 18.02 9.52
CA ILE A 155 12.31 17.05 9.38
C ILE A 155 13.52 17.44 10.24
N PRO A 156 14.06 18.67 10.17
CA PRO A 156 15.16 19.09 11.05
C PRO A 156 14.80 18.96 12.52
N MET A 157 13.56 19.32 12.89
CA MET A 157 13.09 19.24 14.28
C MET A 157 13.14 17.78 14.80
N VAL A 158 12.67 16.82 14.02
CA VAL A 158 12.69 15.40 14.40
C VAL A 158 14.12 14.86 14.50
N ILE A 159 15.01 15.25 13.59
CA ILE A 159 16.43 14.87 13.64
C ILE A 159 17.08 15.38 14.93
N THR A 160 16.79 16.62 15.34
CA THR A 160 17.32 17.15 16.62
C THR A 160 16.81 16.37 17.82
N ILE A 161 15.52 16.01 17.85
CA ILE A 161 14.92 15.22 18.92
C ILE A 161 15.51 13.80 18.97
N LEU A 162 15.73 13.18 17.81
CA LEU A 162 16.34 11.86 17.71
C LEU A 162 17.78 11.86 18.22
N ASN A 163 18.57 12.88 17.87
CA ASN A 163 19.94 13.03 18.35
C ASN A 163 19.97 13.13 19.89
N ASP A 164 19.10 13.97 20.45
CA ASP A 164 18.98 14.15 21.90
C ASP A 164 18.56 12.84 22.60
N TRP A 165 17.56 12.14 22.08
CA TRP A 165 17.15 10.84 22.62
C TRP A 165 18.23 9.77 22.51
N GLY A 166 19.01 9.78 21.43
CA GLY A 166 20.17 8.91 21.25
C GLY A 166 21.23 9.15 22.33
N THR A 167 21.53 10.42 22.62
CA THR A 167 22.48 10.77 23.69
C THR A 167 21.95 10.42 25.08
N LEU A 168 20.65 10.58 25.34
CA LEU A 168 20.03 10.17 26.61
C LEU A 168 20.10 8.67 26.79
N MET A 169 19.78 7.89 25.75
CA MET A 169 19.91 6.43 25.78
C MET A 169 21.36 5.99 26.03
N PHE A 170 22.32 6.63 25.37
CA PHE A 170 23.74 6.36 25.59
C PHE A 170 24.16 6.67 27.03
N GLN A 171 23.77 7.82 27.58
CA GLN A 171 24.01 8.20 28.98
C GLN A 171 23.31 7.27 29.98
N ALA A 172 22.10 6.81 29.67
CA ALA A 172 21.38 5.86 30.52
C ALA A 172 22.08 4.49 30.57
N ILE A 173 22.66 4.06 29.45
CA ILE A 173 23.43 2.81 29.35
C ILE A 173 24.78 2.95 30.09
N ASP A 174 25.51 4.04 29.85
CA ASP A 174 26.80 4.30 30.50
C ASP A 174 26.65 4.55 32.01
N GLY A 175 25.62 5.29 32.41
CA GLY A 175 25.31 5.56 33.83
C GLY A 175 24.88 4.31 34.60
N PHE A 176 24.32 3.29 33.93
CA PHE A 176 24.07 1.98 34.53
C PHE A 176 25.35 1.11 34.58
N GLY A 177 26.32 1.37 33.70
CA GLY A 177 27.58 0.64 33.59
C GLY A 177 28.65 1.05 34.61
N ASP A 178 28.62 2.30 35.10
CA ASP A 178 29.61 2.83 36.06
C ASP A 178 29.37 2.34 37.51
N VAL A 179 28.15 1.87 37.82
CA VAL A 179 27.87 1.20 39.10
C VAL A 179 28.35 -0.24 39.00
N THR A 180 29.59 -0.52 39.43
CA THR A 180 30.04 -1.90 39.64
C THR A 180 29.08 -2.59 40.62
N PRO A 181 28.32 -3.60 40.18
CA PRO A 181 27.18 -4.03 40.96
C PRO A 181 27.64 -4.95 42.10
N SER A 182 27.23 -4.62 43.32
CA SER A 182 27.06 -5.61 44.39
C SER A 182 26.24 -6.80 43.85
N HIS A 183 26.55 -8.03 44.29
CA HIS A 183 26.02 -9.30 43.72
C HIS A 183 24.50 -9.32 43.41
N ARG A 184 23.67 -8.57 44.15
CA ARG A 184 22.22 -8.49 43.90
C ARG A 184 21.85 -7.66 42.67
N VAL A 185 22.56 -6.55 42.43
CA VAL A 185 22.36 -5.66 41.28
C VAL A 185 22.93 -6.29 40.00
N ALA A 186 23.96 -7.14 40.14
CA ALA A 186 24.60 -7.84 39.03
C ALA A 186 23.64 -8.85 38.39
N VAL A 187 22.90 -9.58 39.23
CA VAL A 187 21.87 -10.53 38.78
C VAL A 187 20.72 -9.79 38.09
N ALA A 188 20.32 -8.62 38.59
CA ALA A 188 19.28 -7.80 37.95
C ALA A 188 19.73 -7.27 36.57
N ASN A 189 20.97 -6.79 36.46
CA ASN A 189 21.53 -6.33 35.17
C ASN A 189 21.67 -7.49 34.18
N PHE A 190 22.07 -8.68 34.65
CA PHE A 190 22.14 -9.89 33.82
C PHE A 190 20.75 -10.29 33.28
N LEU A 191 19.69 -10.22 34.09
CA LEU A 191 18.32 -10.45 33.63
C LEU A 191 17.87 -9.40 32.60
N LEU A 192 18.25 -8.13 32.79
CA LEU A 192 17.93 -7.06 31.84
C LEU A 192 18.65 -7.27 30.50
N ILE A 193 19.90 -7.73 30.52
CA ILE A 193 20.65 -8.12 29.31
C ILE A 193 19.96 -9.29 28.61
N LEU A 194 19.47 -10.31 29.33
CA LEU A 194 18.73 -11.43 28.73
C LEU A 194 17.42 -10.97 28.07
N ILE A 195 16.70 -10.03 28.70
CA ILE A 195 15.51 -9.42 28.11
C ILE A 195 15.89 -8.64 26.84
N GLY A 196 16.93 -7.80 26.91
CA GLY A 196 17.44 -7.04 25.76
C GLY A 196 17.85 -7.93 24.59
N LEU A 197 18.62 -8.99 24.86
CA LEU A 197 19.03 -9.97 23.85
C LEU A 197 17.83 -10.71 23.23
N SER A 198 16.80 -11.01 24.01
CA SER A 198 15.59 -11.66 23.47
C SER A 198 14.77 -10.73 22.58
N VAL A 199 14.65 -9.44 22.93
CA VAL A 199 13.98 -8.43 22.10
C VAL A 199 14.75 -8.17 20.80
N VAL A 200 16.08 -8.11 20.86
CA VAL A 200 16.93 -7.98 19.67
C VAL A 200 16.76 -9.22 18.76
N SER A 201 16.78 -10.43 19.33
CA SER A 201 16.55 -11.67 18.58
C SER A 201 15.17 -11.70 17.89
N MET A 202 14.11 -11.32 18.61
CA MET A 202 12.77 -11.20 18.03
C MET A 202 12.73 -10.18 16.89
N SER A 203 13.37 -9.02 17.07
CA SER A 203 13.43 -7.97 16.06
C SER A 203 14.16 -8.42 14.80
N VAL A 204 15.28 -9.14 14.94
CA VAL A 204 16.00 -9.74 13.81
C VAL A 204 15.13 -10.76 13.06
N ASN A 205 14.41 -11.63 13.77
CA ASN A 205 13.50 -12.59 13.14
C ASN A 205 12.39 -11.92 12.34
N VAL A 206 11.80 -10.84 12.88
CA VAL A 206 10.76 -10.06 12.19
C VAL A 206 11.34 -9.40 10.92
N ILE A 207 12.53 -8.80 11.02
CA ILE A 207 13.20 -8.18 9.87
C ILE A 207 13.49 -9.22 8.79
N GLN A 208 14.00 -10.39 9.16
CA GLN A 208 14.27 -11.48 8.21
C GLN A 208 12.99 -11.89 7.47
N MET A 209 11.89 -12.09 8.20
CA MET A 209 10.60 -12.44 7.61
C MET A 209 10.11 -11.37 6.62
N GLN A 210 10.25 -10.09 6.95
CA GLN A 210 9.85 -9.00 6.05
C GLN A 210 10.76 -8.91 4.83
N LEU A 211 12.07 -9.11 4.99
CA LEU A 211 13.04 -9.10 3.90
C LEU A 211 12.75 -10.23 2.90
N GLU A 212 12.38 -11.42 3.38
CA GLU A 212 12.00 -12.55 2.55
C GLU A 212 10.72 -12.26 1.73
N ILE A 213 9.72 -11.65 2.37
CA ILE A 213 8.48 -11.22 1.68
C ILE A 213 8.78 -10.16 0.60
N ILE A 214 9.64 -9.19 0.90
CA ILE A 214 10.04 -8.14 -0.05
C ILE A 214 10.76 -8.75 -1.24
N PHE A 215 11.73 -9.66 -1.00
CA PHE A 215 12.45 -10.33 -2.06
C PHE A 215 11.52 -11.16 -2.96
N ALA A 216 10.60 -11.92 -2.37
CA ALA A 216 9.61 -12.69 -3.11
C ALA A 216 8.71 -11.80 -3.99
N ARG A 217 8.30 -10.62 -3.49
CA ARG A 217 7.53 -9.64 -4.27
C ARG A 217 8.33 -9.08 -5.44
N ILE A 218 9.60 -8.76 -5.24
CA ILE A 218 10.48 -8.25 -6.31
C ILE A 218 10.65 -9.29 -7.41
N VAL A 219 10.97 -10.54 -7.04
CA VAL A 219 11.12 -11.64 -8.01
C VAL A 219 9.85 -11.86 -8.82
N LYS A 220 8.68 -11.87 -8.16
CA LYS A 220 7.39 -12.02 -8.84
C LYS A 220 7.08 -10.86 -9.78
N THR A 221 7.49 -9.65 -9.42
CA THR A 221 7.32 -8.47 -10.28
C THR A 221 8.16 -8.59 -11.55
N ILE A 222 9.42 -9.02 -11.42
CA ILE A 222 10.32 -9.27 -12.55
C ILE A 222 9.80 -10.38 -13.47
N ASP A 223 9.31 -11.49 -12.92
CA ASP A 223 8.73 -12.59 -13.71
C ASP A 223 7.48 -12.13 -14.49
N ASN A 224 6.64 -11.31 -13.87
CA ASN A 224 5.47 -10.73 -14.55
C ASN A 224 5.87 -9.78 -15.67
N ASP A 225 6.85 -8.90 -15.46
CA ASP A 225 7.34 -7.98 -16.51
C ASP A 225 7.93 -8.75 -17.69
N PHE A 226 8.68 -9.82 -17.42
CA PHE A 226 9.24 -10.68 -18.47
C PHE A 226 8.13 -11.37 -19.27
N LYS A 227 7.11 -11.93 -18.61
CA LYS A 227 5.96 -12.57 -19.27
C LYS A 227 5.15 -11.59 -20.11
N ILE A 228 4.93 -10.37 -19.61
CA ILE A 228 4.21 -9.32 -20.36
C ILE A 228 4.99 -8.98 -21.63
N ASN A 229 6.30 -8.74 -21.54
CA ASN A 229 7.13 -8.41 -22.70
C ASN A 229 7.18 -9.54 -23.75
N LEU A 230 7.14 -10.80 -23.29
CA LEU A 230 7.08 -11.96 -24.17
C LEU A 230 5.72 -12.08 -24.89
N SER A 231 4.62 -11.77 -24.18
CA SER A 231 3.28 -11.76 -24.78
C SER A 231 3.09 -10.63 -25.81
N VAL A 232 3.67 -9.45 -25.55
CA VAL A 232 3.66 -8.32 -26.49
C VAL A 232 4.46 -8.66 -27.74
N SER A 233 5.63 -9.29 -27.59
CA SER A 233 6.46 -9.73 -28.72
C SER A 233 5.77 -10.80 -29.58
N ALA A 234 4.95 -11.66 -28.98
CA ALA A 234 4.15 -12.65 -29.71
C ALA A 234 2.99 -12.00 -30.49
N ASP A 235 2.36 -10.96 -29.94
CA ASP A 235 1.29 -10.22 -30.63
C ASP A 235 1.79 -9.33 -31.77
N ASP A 236 3.00 -8.73 -31.64
CA ASP A 236 3.61 -7.96 -32.74
C ASP A 236 4.02 -8.84 -33.93
N ASN A 237 4.42 -10.08 -33.67
CA ASN A 237 4.68 -11.06 -34.73
C ASN A 237 3.39 -11.46 -35.47
N LYS A 238 2.24 -11.45 -34.79
CA LYS A 238 0.93 -11.71 -35.40
C LYS A 238 0.42 -10.53 -36.25
N LYS A 239 0.70 -9.29 -35.85
CA LYS A 239 0.37 -8.09 -36.65
C LYS A 239 1.24 -7.96 -37.89
N THR A 240 2.52 -8.30 -37.81
CA THR A 240 3.45 -8.27 -38.95
C THR A 240 3.08 -9.29 -40.03
N ALA A 241 2.54 -10.44 -39.64
CA ALA A 241 2.00 -11.44 -40.58
C ALA A 241 0.69 -11.01 -41.28
N THR A 242 0.04 -9.92 -40.85
CA THR A 242 -1.24 -9.46 -41.43
C THR A 242 -1.07 -8.24 -42.36
N THR A 243 0.14 -7.74 -42.60
CA THR A 243 0.38 -6.55 -43.47
C THR A 243 1.24 -6.85 -44.70
N SER A 244 1.45 -8.11 -45.06
CA SER A 244 2.06 -8.47 -46.34
C SER A 244 1.32 -9.65 -46.93
N GLU A 245 0.39 -9.32 -47.84
CA GLU A 245 -0.08 -10.08 -49.00
C GLU A 245 -1.54 -9.67 -49.31
N ALA A 246 -1.66 -8.52 -49.95
CA ALA A 246 -2.73 -8.32 -50.92
C ALA A 246 -2.29 -9.02 -52.21
N GLY A 247 -2.86 -10.20 -52.51
CA GLY A 247 -2.55 -10.89 -53.76
C GLY A 247 -3.02 -12.34 -53.80
N GLU A 248 -4.14 -12.55 -54.52
CA GLU A 248 -4.53 -13.74 -55.28
C GLU A 248 -4.84 -15.09 -54.59
N VAL A 249 -5.87 -15.73 -55.14
CA VAL A 249 -6.55 -16.95 -54.67
C VAL A 249 -5.86 -18.19 -55.22
N GLU A 250 -5.56 -19.20 -54.39
CA GLU A 250 -5.61 -20.60 -54.84
C GLU A 250 -5.83 -21.63 -53.70
N LYS A 251 -6.55 -22.72 -54.03
CA LYS A 251 -7.06 -23.78 -53.14
C LYS A 251 -5.94 -24.77 -52.71
N GLY A 252 -6.14 -25.41 -51.54
CA GLY A 252 -5.21 -26.35 -50.84
C GLY A 252 -4.77 -27.63 -51.61
N PRO A 253 -4.02 -28.59 -51.00
CA PRO A 253 -4.37 -29.24 -49.73
C PRO A 253 -3.20 -29.56 -48.76
N SER A 254 -3.59 -29.96 -47.54
CA SER A 254 -2.76 -30.40 -46.41
C SER A 254 -1.83 -31.59 -46.70
N ALA A 255 -0.57 -31.52 -46.26
CA ALA A 255 0.27 -32.70 -45.96
C ALA A 255 1.40 -32.36 -44.97
N LEU A 256 1.45 -33.11 -43.86
CA LEU A 256 2.52 -33.12 -42.85
C LEU A 256 3.91 -33.36 -43.46
N ARG A 257 4.94 -32.65 -42.99
CA ARG A 257 6.35 -33.02 -43.14
C ARG A 257 6.98 -33.38 -41.77
N PRO A 258 7.98 -34.28 -41.71
CA PRO A 258 8.32 -35.03 -40.51
C PRO A 258 9.23 -34.27 -39.53
N VAL A 259 9.10 -34.61 -38.25
CA VAL A 259 9.70 -33.94 -37.06
C VAL A 259 11.23 -34.09 -36.96
N GLU A 260 11.84 -34.99 -37.73
CA GLU A 260 13.27 -35.34 -37.63
C GLU A 260 14.24 -34.16 -37.92
N ASP A 261 13.86 -33.22 -38.79
CA ASP A 261 14.73 -32.11 -39.21
C ASP A 261 14.85 -30.99 -38.14
N VAL A 262 13.85 -30.86 -37.26
CA VAL A 262 13.82 -29.79 -36.24
C VAL A 262 14.83 -30.07 -35.11
N ILE A 263 15.06 -31.34 -34.78
CA ILE A 263 15.96 -31.74 -33.69
C ILE A 263 17.44 -31.53 -34.09
N LYS A 264 17.80 -31.78 -35.36
CA LYS A 264 19.14 -31.50 -35.87
C LYS A 264 19.47 -30.00 -35.88
N GLN A 265 18.47 -29.16 -36.13
CA GLN A 265 18.64 -27.71 -36.15
C GLN A 265 18.82 -27.13 -34.73
N TYR A 266 18.19 -27.72 -33.72
CA TYR A 266 18.38 -27.30 -32.31
C TYR A 266 19.69 -27.78 -31.69
N GLY A 267 20.25 -28.91 -32.13
CA GLY A 267 21.50 -29.46 -31.59
C GLY A 267 22.77 -28.68 -31.94
N GLN A 268 22.73 -27.85 -33.01
CA GLN A 268 23.87 -27.08 -33.49
C GLN A 268 24.05 -25.72 -32.78
N SER A 269 23.03 -25.17 -32.12
CA SER A 269 23.09 -23.85 -31.50
C SER A 269 23.43 -23.84 -30.00
N MET A 270 23.68 -25.00 -29.39
CA MET A 270 23.99 -25.07 -27.96
C MET A 270 25.46 -24.73 -27.67
N LYS A 271 25.67 -23.70 -26.86
CA LYS A 271 26.98 -23.34 -26.31
C LYS A 271 27.45 -24.45 -25.35
N GLY A 272 28.76 -24.71 -25.32
CA GLY A 272 29.37 -25.85 -24.62
C GLY A 272 28.97 -26.03 -23.15
N THR A 273 28.58 -24.96 -22.47
CA THR A 273 28.10 -24.96 -21.08
C THR A 273 26.76 -25.68 -20.91
N GLU A 274 25.85 -25.58 -21.89
CA GLU A 274 24.51 -26.21 -21.86
C GLU A 274 24.60 -27.72 -22.08
N ARG A 275 25.58 -28.19 -22.87
CA ARG A 275 25.87 -29.63 -23.05
C ARG A 275 26.42 -30.26 -21.76
N LEU A 276 27.17 -29.49 -20.97
CA LEU A 276 27.73 -29.95 -19.70
C LEU A 276 26.63 -30.06 -18.63
N LEU A 277 25.69 -29.10 -18.62
CA LEU A 277 24.53 -29.09 -17.74
C LEU A 277 23.55 -30.24 -18.06
N MET A 278 23.31 -30.53 -19.34
CA MET A 278 22.52 -31.70 -19.75
C MET A 278 23.19 -33.04 -19.40
N ARG A 279 24.51 -33.17 -19.58
CA ARG A 279 25.24 -34.38 -19.15
C ARG A 279 25.25 -34.57 -17.63
N PHE A 280 25.19 -33.47 -16.88
CA PHE A 280 25.10 -33.49 -15.42
C PHE A 280 23.71 -33.95 -14.94
N MET A 281 22.64 -33.47 -15.58
CA MET A 281 21.26 -33.89 -15.27
C MET A 281 20.96 -35.33 -15.67
N SER A 282 21.59 -35.85 -16.73
CA SER A 282 21.42 -37.24 -17.18
C SER A 282 22.07 -38.30 -16.27
N LYS A 283 23.03 -37.92 -15.43
CA LYS A 283 23.73 -38.87 -14.52
C LYS A 283 23.08 -38.99 -13.13
N HIS A 284 22.03 -38.21 -12.86
CA HIS A 284 21.31 -38.19 -11.59
C HIS A 284 19.88 -38.73 -11.70
N GLN A 285 19.60 -39.54 -12.72
CA GLN A 285 18.36 -40.28 -12.86
C GLN A 285 18.63 -41.78 -12.76
#